data_AF-A0A7Y9QW22-F1
#
_entry.id   AF-A0A7Y9QW22-F1
#
_cell.length_a   1.000
_cell.length_b   1.000
_cell.length_c   1.000
_cell.angle_alpha   90.00
_cell.angle_beta   90.00
_cell.angle_gamma   90.00
#
_symmetry.space_group_name_H-M   'P 1'
#
loop_
_entity.id
_entity.type
_entity.pdbx_description
1 polymer ?
#
loop_
_entity_poly.entity_id
_entity_poly.type
_entity_poly.pdbx_seq_one_letter_code
_entity_poly.pdbx_strand_id
1 'polypeptide(L)'
;MQFDPSTSTLFTDTGERIKTLHCPRKMQWTQLEPARDNAPHRHCRACDHVVLETAVLSDADLLAIVRADPSTCLQVRSDQPNLTLVSRAPDRGTP
;
A
#
# COMPACT_ATOMS: atom_id res chain seq x y z
N MET A 1 -3.98 8.69 -6.74
CA MET A 1 -3.92 7.21 -6.74
C MET A 1 -5.27 6.62 -6.32
N GLN A 2 -5.55 5.37 -6.65
CA GLN A 2 -6.82 4.71 -6.34
C GLN A 2 -6.60 3.48 -5.44
N PHE A 3 -7.40 3.28 -4.39
CA PHE A 3 -7.34 2.07 -3.55
C PHE A 3 -8.70 1.41 -3.43
N ASP A 4 -8.72 0.10 -3.64
CA ASP A 4 -9.88 -0.73 -3.40
C ASP A 4 -9.76 -1.46 -2.07
N PRO A 5 -10.53 -1.07 -1.04
CA PRO A 5 -10.51 -1.75 0.26
C PRO A 5 -11.10 -3.17 0.19
N SER A 6 -11.93 -3.47 -0.81
CA SER A 6 -12.57 -4.79 -0.97
C SER A 6 -11.54 -5.87 -1.29
N THR A 7 -10.62 -5.56 -2.20
CA THR A 7 -9.53 -6.46 -2.61
C THR A 7 -8.19 -6.09 -1.98
N SER A 8 -8.14 -5.01 -1.20
CA SER A 8 -6.89 -4.40 -0.70
C SER A 8 -5.90 -4.10 -1.84
N THR A 9 -6.39 -3.73 -3.02
CA THR A 9 -5.56 -3.51 -4.20
C THR A 9 -5.38 -2.03 -4.47
N LEU A 10 -4.13 -1.64 -4.74
CA LEU A 10 -3.75 -0.29 -5.09
C LEU A 10 -3.59 -0.15 -6.61
N PHE A 11 -4.13 0.92 -7.15
CA PHE A 11 -4.11 1.27 -8.56
C PHE A 11 -3.57 2.69 -8.76
N THR A 12 -2.97 2.94 -9.92
CA THR A 12 -2.62 4.29 -10.37
C THR A 12 -3.88 5.10 -10.68
N ASP A 13 -3.76 6.41 -10.86
CA ASP A 13 -4.89 7.23 -11.32
C ASP A 13 -5.36 6.84 -12.73
N THR A 14 -4.47 6.27 -13.54
CA THR A 14 -4.79 5.70 -14.87
C THR A 14 -5.49 4.33 -14.80
N GLY A 15 -5.61 3.75 -13.60
CA GLY A 15 -6.28 2.48 -13.37
C GLY A 15 -5.39 1.23 -13.51
N GLU A 16 -4.08 1.41 -13.73
CA GLU A 16 -3.10 0.33 -13.74
C GLU A 16 -2.92 -0.24 -12.32
N ARG A 17 -2.84 -1.56 -12.18
CA ARG A 17 -2.63 -2.21 -10.88
C ARG A 17 -1.19 -2.03 -10.43
N ILE A 18 -0.99 -1.31 -9.32
CA ILE A 18 0.32 -1.14 -8.68
C ILE A 18 0.65 -2.42 -7.90
N LYS A 19 -0.16 -2.74 -6.89
CA LYS A 19 0.08 -3.88 -5.99
C LYS A 19 -1.16 -4.26 -5.21
N THR A 20 -1.30 -5.53 -4.87
CA THR A 20 -2.25 -5.98 -3.85
C THR A 20 -1.56 -6.01 -2.49
N LEU A 21 -2.11 -5.29 -1.52
CA LEU A 21 -1.61 -5.23 -0.16
C LEU A 21 -2.10 -6.45 0.61
N HIS A 22 -1.16 -7.29 1.02
CA HIS A 22 -1.45 -8.45 1.83
C HIS A 22 -0.44 -8.56 2.97
N CYS A 23 -0.90 -8.39 4.20
CA CYS A 23 -0.10 -8.62 5.40
C CYS A 23 -0.63 -9.89 6.10
N PRO A 24 0.12 -11.00 6.12
CA PRO A 24 -0.33 -12.24 6.74
C PRO A 24 -0.48 -12.13 8.26
N ARG A 25 0.25 -11.18 8.89
CA ARG A 25 0.21 -10.93 10.34
C ARG A 25 -0.85 -9.92 10.76
N LYS A 26 -1.54 -9.26 9.81
CA LYS A 26 -2.51 -8.18 10.07
C LYS A 26 -2.01 -7.14 11.08
N MET A 27 -0.74 -6.76 10.94
CA MET A 27 -0.09 -5.88 11.91
C MET A 27 -0.64 -4.46 11.79
N GLN A 28 -0.88 -3.82 12.93
CA GLN A 28 -1.36 -2.43 12.96
C GLN A 28 -0.18 -1.46 12.90
N TRP A 29 -0.41 -0.28 12.34
CA TRP A 29 0.62 0.77 12.23
C TRP A 29 1.24 1.15 13.58
N THR A 30 0.42 1.16 14.65
CA THR A 30 0.83 1.42 16.03
C THR A 30 1.80 0.38 16.58
N GLN A 31 1.86 -0.82 16.00
CA GLN A 31 2.76 -1.92 16.39
C GLN A 31 4.08 -1.91 15.62
N LEU A 32 4.22 -1.03 14.62
CA LEU A 32 5.44 -0.89 13.84
C LEU A 32 6.40 0.09 14.52
N GLU A 33 7.69 -0.19 14.41
CA GLU A 33 8.74 0.66 14.97
C GLU A 33 8.99 1.88 14.06
N PRO A 34 9.31 3.05 14.59
CA PRO A 34 9.73 4.19 13.76
C PRO A 34 11.01 3.83 12.98
N ALA A 35 11.09 4.25 11.72
CA ALA A 35 12.36 4.15 10.99
C ALA A 35 13.41 5.06 11.64
N ARG A 36 14.69 4.64 11.58
CA ARG A 36 15.80 5.32 12.30
C ARG A 36 16.01 6.78 11.90
N ASP A 37 15.58 7.18 10.70
CA ASP A 37 15.89 8.49 10.11
C ASP A 37 14.79 9.55 10.28
N ASN A 38 13.83 9.37 11.20
CA ASN A 38 12.63 10.24 11.32
C ASN A 38 11.82 10.36 10.01
N ALA A 39 12.06 9.46 9.05
CA ALA A 39 11.27 9.36 7.85
C ALA A 39 9.83 8.98 8.23
N PRO A 40 8.82 9.36 7.42
CA PRO A 40 7.43 8.94 7.63
C PRO A 40 7.21 7.42 7.51
N HIS A 41 8.27 6.66 7.23
CA HIS A 41 8.29 5.21 7.11
C HIS A 41 8.40 4.55 8.48
N ARG A 42 7.89 3.32 8.57
CA ARG A 42 8.03 2.49 9.76
C ARG A 42 8.68 1.17 9.43
N HIS A 43 9.26 0.52 10.43
CA HIS A 43 9.84 -0.80 10.31
C HIS A 43 8.91 -1.86 10.89
N CYS A 44 8.64 -2.91 10.10
CA CYS A 44 7.90 -4.08 10.53
C CYS A 44 8.88 -5.13 11.06
N ARG A 45 9.03 -5.25 12.38
CA ARG A 45 9.89 -6.27 12.99
C ARG A 45 9.46 -7.72 12.69
N ALA A 46 8.20 -7.95 12.34
CA ALA A 46 7.68 -9.29 12.05
C ALA A 46 8.07 -9.79 10.65
N CYS A 47 8.17 -8.87 9.68
CA CYS A 47 8.59 -9.19 8.32
C CYS A 47 10.05 -8.80 8.06
N ASP A 48 10.67 -8.02 8.95
CA ASP A 48 11.97 -7.38 8.77
C ASP A 48 12.03 -6.51 7.50
N HIS A 49 10.92 -5.81 7.22
CA HIS A 49 10.77 -4.93 6.07
C HIS A 49 10.35 -3.52 6.50
N VAL A 50 10.84 -2.53 5.77
CA VAL A 50 10.36 -1.16 5.87
C VAL A 50 8.98 -1.05 5.23
N VAL A 51 8.05 -0.45 5.96
CA VAL A 51 6.70 -0.09 5.53
C VAL A 51 6.72 1.36 5.08
N LEU A 52 6.55 1.57 3.79
CA LEU A 52 6.54 2.89 3.17
C LEU A 52 5.16 3.53 3.31
N GLU A 53 5.14 4.81 3.67
CA GLU A 53 3.92 5.61 3.81
C GLU A 53 3.55 6.12 2.42
N THR A 54 2.42 5.68 1.88
CA THR A 54 1.99 6.08 0.53
C THR A 54 1.41 7.49 0.48
N ALA A 55 1.06 8.08 1.62
CA ALA A 55 0.54 9.45 1.69
C ALA A 55 1.56 10.50 1.23
N VAL A 56 2.86 10.19 1.29
CA VAL A 56 3.95 11.08 0.84
C VAL A 56 4.52 10.72 -0.53
N LEU A 57 3.94 9.72 -1.20
CA LEU A 57 4.41 9.21 -2.50
C LEU A 57 3.34 9.42 -3.58
N SER A 58 3.79 9.70 -4.80
CA SER A 58 2.92 9.68 -5.98
C SER A 58 2.71 8.25 -6.48
N ASP A 59 1.66 8.03 -7.26
CA ASP A 59 1.37 6.73 -7.86
C ASP A 59 2.48 6.24 -8.80
N ALA A 60 3.12 7.15 -9.54
CA ALA A 60 4.27 6.84 -10.39
C ALA A 60 5.49 6.35 -9.58
N ASP A 61 5.81 7.01 -8.46
CA ASP A 61 6.91 6.60 -7.57
C ASP A 61 6.62 5.24 -6.94
N LEU A 62 5.40 5.04 -6.46
CA LEU A 62 4.97 3.76 -5.90
C LEU A 62 5.06 2.63 -6.91
N LEU A 63 4.64 2.88 -8.14
CA LEU A 63 4.74 1.91 -9.22
C LEU A 63 6.21 1.56 -9.50
N ALA A 64 7.10 2.55 -9.55
CA ALA A 64 8.53 2.32 -9.73
C ALA A 64 9.14 1.51 -8.57
N ILE A 65 8.83 1.88 -7.32
CA ILE A 65 9.31 1.20 -6.11
C ILE A 65 8.82 -0.26 -6.09
N VAL A 66 7.54 -0.51 -6.36
CA VAL A 66 6.97 -1.86 -6.36
C VAL A 66 7.52 -2.71 -7.51
N ARG A 67 7.77 -2.10 -8.68
CA ARG A 67 8.40 -2.80 -9.80
C ARG A 67 9.85 -3.17 -9.50
N ALA A 68 10.58 -2.32 -8.77
CA ALA A 68 11.93 -2.61 -8.31
C ALA A 68 11.93 -3.67 -7.19
N ASP A 69 11.01 -3.54 -6.22
CA ASP A 69 10.87 -4.44 -5.08
C ASP A 69 9.40 -4.81 -4.81
N PRO A 70 8.93 -5.96 -5.35
CA PRO A 70 7.57 -6.42 -5.14
C PRO A 70 7.34 -7.00 -3.74
N SER A 71 8.37 -7.13 -2.89
CA SER A 71 8.26 -7.50 -1.48
C SER A 71 8.00 -6.31 -0.55
N THR A 72 8.16 -5.08 -1.04
CA THR A 72 8.06 -3.87 -0.21
C THR A 72 6.71 -3.76 0.50
N CYS A 73 6.72 -3.39 1.78
CA CYS A 73 5.48 -3.18 2.51
C CYS A 73 5.00 -1.74 2.30
N LEU A 74 3.71 -1.56 2.04
CA LEU A 74 3.10 -0.25 1.82
C LEU A 74 2.00 -0.03 2.84
N GLN A 75 2.01 1.13 3.48
CA GLN A 75 0.89 1.62 4.25
C GLN A 75 0.03 2.52 3.38
N VAL A 76 -1.23 2.14 3.24
CA VAL A 76 -2.25 2.94 2.59
C VAL A 76 -3.27 3.37 3.63
N ARG A 77 -3.50 4.68 3.72
CA ARG A 77 -4.53 5.25 4.58
C ARG A 77 -5.71 5.64 3.72
N SER A 78 -6.91 5.21 4.09
CA SER A 78 -8.15 5.60 3.43
C SER A 78 -8.47 7.09 3.55
N ASP A 79 -7.83 7.77 4.51
CA ASP A 79 -8.02 9.19 4.85
C ASP A 79 -6.93 10.09 4.24
N GLN A 80 -6.06 9.57 3.37
CA GLN A 80 -5.00 10.37 2.76
C GLN A 80 -5.53 11.22 1.58
N PRO A 81 -5.11 12.48 1.44
CA PRO A 81 -5.67 13.41 0.46
C PRO A 81 -5.29 13.06 -0.99
N ASN A 82 -4.19 12.32 -1.20
CA ASN A 82 -3.71 11.90 -2.52
C ASN A 82 -4.37 10.60 -3.01
N LEU A 83 -5.39 10.10 -2.31
CA LEU A 83 -6.03 8.81 -2.60
C LEU A 83 -7.54 8.91 -2.77
N THR A 84 -8.03 8.21 -3.79
CA THR A 84 -9.45 7.99 -4.02
C THR A 84 -9.79 6.53 -3.69
N LEU A 85 -10.75 6.32 -2.80
CA LEU A 85 -11.32 5.00 -2.55
C LEU A 85 -12.20 4.61 -3.73
N VAL A 86 -11.92 3.46 -4.32
CA VAL A 86 -12.70 2.91 -5.41
C VAL A 86 -13.26 1.55 -5.03
N SER A 87 -14.54 1.35 -5.24
CA SER A 87 -15.18 0.04 -5.03
C SER A 87 -15.20 -0.71 -6.35
N ARG A 88 -14.07 -1.31 -6.73
CA ARG A 88 -14.04 -2.22 -7.88
C ARG A 88 -14.56 -3.56 -7.37
N ALA A 89 -15.78 -3.93 -7.77
CA ALA A 89 -16.34 -5.21 -7.39
C ALA A 89 -15.31 -6.30 -7.72
N PRO A 90 -14.96 -7.21 -6.79
CA PRO A 90 -14.15 -8.36 -7.14
C PRO A 90 -14.91 -9.05 -8.27
N ASP A 91 -14.26 -9.16 -9.43
CA ASP A 91 -14.81 -9.77 -10.63
C ASP A 91 -15.42 -11.10 -10.21
N ARG A 92 -16.75 -11.15 -10.07
CA ARG A 92 -17.46 -12.39 -9.77
C ARG A 92 -17.41 -13.17 -11.05
N GLY A 93 -16.30 -13.86 -11.27
CA GLY A 93 -16.21 -14.96 -12.21
C GLY A 93 -17.38 -15.90 -11.93
N THR A 94 -18.39 -15.80 -12.79
CA THR A 94 -19.55 -16.67 -12.90
C THR A 94 -19.58 -16.97 -14.40
N PRO A 95 -19.56 -18.24 -14.82
CA PRO A 95 -20.55 -19.26 -14.46
C PRO A 95 -20.04 -20.39 -13.56
#